data_AF-A0A528HAE8-F1
#
_entry.id   AF-A0A528HAE8-F1
#
_cell.length_a   1.000
_cell.length_b   1.000
_cell.length_c   1.000
_cell.angle_alpha   90.00
_cell.angle_beta   90.00
_cell.angle_gamma   90.00
#
_symmetry.space_group_name_H-M   'P 1'
#
loop_
_entity.id
_entity.type
_entity.pdbx_description
1 polymer ?
#
loop_
_entity_poly.entity_id
_entity_poly.type
_entity_poly.pdbx_seq_one_letter_code
_entity_poly.pdbx_strand_id
1 'polypeptide(L)'
;VKLIWSREEEFLRDTLRPMGVARFRAGLDGDGLPVALDGVAVGEGPTGRWFGRQPDKVDSSAVEGIAGKVYAIPNRRVGQVHVDDPAIIGFWRSVGHSINDFFYETFFDEMADAGQQDPYELRLRLLADSPRHSNLLQAVADLSGGWKRGPFAAEDGSRRARGGCRP
;
A
#
# COMPACT_ATOMS: atom_id res chain seq x y z
N VAL A 1 -35.14 25.34 7.01
CA VAL A 1 -34.23 25.28 8.18
C VAL A 1 -32.82 25.09 7.65
N LYS A 2 -31.84 25.85 8.15
CA LYS A 2 -30.41 25.73 7.78
C LYS A 2 -29.65 25.30 9.04
N LEU A 3 -28.95 24.17 8.97
CA LEU A 3 -28.17 23.61 10.07
C LEU A 3 -26.71 23.51 9.64
N ILE A 4 -25.81 24.06 10.45
CA ILE A 4 -24.35 24.03 10.26
C ILE A 4 -23.76 23.67 11.62
N TRP A 5 -22.86 22.69 11.65
CA TRP A 5 -22.10 22.34 12.84
C TRP A 5 -20.92 23.29 13.04
N SER A 6 -20.56 23.56 14.29
CA SER A 6 -19.27 24.18 14.62
C SER A 6 -18.11 23.27 14.20
N ARG A 7 -16.89 23.82 14.16
CA ARG A 7 -15.70 23.03 13.84
C ARG A 7 -15.46 21.94 14.89
N GLU A 8 -15.65 22.27 16.16
CA GLU A 8 -15.52 21.35 17.29
C GLU A 8 -16.57 20.25 17.22
N GLU A 9 -17.81 20.59 16.85
CA GLU A 9 -18.89 19.62 16.70
C GLU A 9 -18.63 18.65 15.54
N GLU A 10 -18.09 19.13 14.42
CA GLU A 10 -17.65 18.32 13.28
C GLU A 10 -16.56 17.35 13.72
N PHE A 11 -15.47 17.81 14.33
CA PHE A 11 -14.37 16.91 14.76
C PHE A 11 -14.82 15.80 15.71
N LEU A 12 -15.83 16.06 16.56
CA LEU A 12 -16.35 15.08 17.51
C LEU A 12 -17.36 14.09 16.90
N ARG A 13 -17.96 14.42 15.75
CA ARG A 13 -19.06 13.66 15.15
C ARG A 13 -18.73 13.09 13.78
N ASP A 14 -17.71 13.61 13.13
CA ASP A 14 -17.25 13.10 11.86
C ASP A 14 -16.54 11.77 12.05
N THR A 15 -16.53 11.00 10.97
CA THR A 15 -15.92 9.69 10.94
C THR A 15 -14.39 9.80 10.92
N LEU A 16 -13.76 8.93 11.68
CA LEU A 16 -12.30 8.83 11.68
C LEU A 16 -11.82 7.91 10.55
N ARG A 17 -10.58 8.11 10.14
CA ARG A 17 -9.87 7.15 9.33
C ARG A 17 -9.61 5.89 10.19
N PRO A 18 -9.84 4.67 9.66
CA PRO A 18 -9.54 3.45 10.41
C PRO A 18 -8.06 3.37 10.81
N MET A 19 -7.78 2.80 11.98
CA MET A 19 -6.41 2.40 12.31
C MET A 19 -5.99 1.25 11.39
N GLY A 20 -4.83 1.38 10.75
CA GLY A 20 -4.29 0.36 9.87
C GLY A 20 -3.25 -0.52 10.56
N VAL A 21 -3.48 -1.83 10.54
CA VAL A 21 -2.48 -2.84 10.87
C VAL A 21 -2.49 -3.90 9.78
N ALA A 22 -1.33 -4.29 9.29
CA ALA A 22 -1.22 -5.39 8.33
C ALA A 22 -0.02 -6.28 8.66
N ARG A 23 -0.17 -7.58 8.38
CA ARG A 23 0.91 -8.56 8.47
C ARG A 23 1.22 -9.09 7.09
N PHE A 24 2.49 -9.03 6.71
CA PHE A 24 2.97 -9.56 5.44
C PHE A 24 3.97 -10.71 5.64
N ARG A 25 4.00 -11.63 4.69
CA ARG A 25 5.01 -12.67 4.51
C ARG A 25 5.23 -12.89 3.02
N ALA A 26 6.47 -13.16 2.64
CA ALA A 26 6.84 -13.52 1.27
C ALA A 26 7.67 -14.80 1.26
N GLY A 27 7.52 -15.58 0.20
CA GLY A 27 8.44 -16.66 -0.16
C GLY A 27 9.30 -16.20 -1.32
N LEU A 28 10.62 -16.37 -1.19
CA LEU A 28 11.60 -16.08 -2.23
C LEU A 28 12.18 -17.39 -2.76
N ASP A 29 12.49 -17.43 -4.06
CA ASP A 29 13.24 -18.54 -4.67
C ASP A 29 14.76 -18.39 -4.46
N GLY A 30 15.53 -19.31 -5.05
CA GLY A 30 16.99 -19.33 -4.97
C GLY A 30 17.67 -18.13 -5.63
N ASP A 31 16.99 -17.43 -6.53
CA ASP A 31 17.47 -16.22 -7.20
C ASP A 31 17.03 -14.94 -6.48
N GLY A 32 16.33 -15.07 -5.33
CA GLY A 32 15.82 -13.96 -4.55
C GLY A 32 14.56 -13.31 -5.14
N LEU A 33 13.82 -14.01 -6.02
CA LEU A 33 12.58 -13.51 -6.61
C LEU A 33 11.35 -13.97 -5.82
N PRO A 34 10.31 -13.13 -5.70
CA PRO A 34 9.11 -13.47 -4.96
C PRO A 34 8.25 -14.48 -5.71
N VAL A 35 8.07 -15.65 -5.11
CA VAL A 35 7.19 -16.72 -5.61
C VAL A 35 5.85 -16.79 -4.86
N ALA A 36 5.79 -16.24 -3.64
CA ALA A 36 4.58 -16.20 -2.84
C ALA A 36 4.46 -14.92 -2.01
N LEU A 37 3.24 -14.46 -1.81
CA LEU A 37 2.89 -13.32 -0.95
C LEU A 37 1.63 -13.63 -0.12
N ASP A 38 1.72 -13.47 1.19
CA ASP A 38 0.59 -13.50 2.12
C ASP A 38 0.48 -12.13 2.80
N GLY A 39 -0.65 -11.44 2.59
CA GLY A 39 -0.95 -10.15 3.20
C GLY A 39 -2.27 -10.20 3.95
N VAL A 40 -2.25 -9.90 5.26
CA VAL A 40 -3.45 -9.91 6.10
C VAL A 40 -3.65 -8.54 6.72
N ALA A 41 -4.69 -7.83 6.31
CA ALA A 41 -5.13 -6.61 6.99
C ALA A 41 -5.85 -6.97 8.30
N VAL A 42 -5.64 -6.18 9.35
CA VAL A 42 -6.25 -6.37 10.66
C VAL A 42 -7.03 -5.11 10.99
N GLY A 43 -8.33 -5.27 11.23
CA GLY A 43 -9.25 -4.16 11.45
C GLY A 43 -10.53 -4.28 10.64
N GLU A 44 -11.34 -3.24 10.74
CA GLU A 44 -12.62 -3.10 10.06
C GLU A 44 -12.50 -2.08 8.91
N GLY A 45 -13.24 -2.33 7.82
CA GLY A 45 -13.38 -1.38 6.73
C GLY A 45 -14.66 -0.55 6.82
N PRO A 46 -14.65 0.68 6.28
CA PRO A 46 -15.84 1.54 6.28
C PRO A 46 -17.02 0.95 5.50
N THR A 47 -16.79 0.10 4.48
CA THR A 47 -17.89 -0.52 3.75
C THR A 47 -18.70 -1.47 4.65
N GLY A 48 -18.03 -2.33 5.41
CA GLY A 48 -18.68 -3.21 6.39
C GLY A 48 -19.37 -2.42 7.50
N ARG A 49 -18.74 -1.35 7.99
CA ARG A 49 -19.29 -0.48 9.04
C ARG A 49 -20.61 0.19 8.63
N TRP A 50 -20.67 0.74 7.42
CA TRP A 50 -21.80 1.56 6.97
C TRP A 50 -22.88 0.81 6.21
N PHE A 51 -22.53 -0.29 5.53
CA PHE A 51 -23.45 -1.04 4.67
C PHE A 51 -23.72 -2.47 5.14
N GLY A 52 -23.17 -2.85 6.30
CA GLY A 52 -23.34 -4.16 6.91
C GLY A 52 -22.25 -5.13 6.50
N ARG A 53 -21.73 -5.84 7.51
CA ARG A 53 -20.70 -6.86 7.34
C ARG A 53 -21.28 -8.14 6.74
N GLN A 54 -20.52 -8.74 5.82
CA GLN A 54 -20.75 -10.12 5.36
C GLN A 54 -19.74 -11.04 6.06
N PRO A 55 -20.15 -11.87 7.06
CA PRO A 55 -19.21 -12.61 7.90
C PRO A 55 -18.22 -13.52 7.14
N ASP A 56 -18.67 -14.10 6.02
CA ASP A 56 -17.90 -15.04 5.21
C ASP A 56 -17.12 -14.36 4.08
N LYS A 57 -17.06 -13.02 4.05
CA LYS A 57 -16.33 -12.28 3.04
C LYS A 57 -15.43 -11.23 3.68
N VAL A 58 -14.31 -11.01 3.02
CA VAL A 58 -13.44 -9.88 3.29
C VAL A 58 -14.15 -8.60 2.90
N ASP A 59 -14.08 -7.59 3.75
CA ASP A 59 -14.46 -6.23 3.41
C ASP A 59 -13.45 -5.67 2.39
N SER A 60 -13.93 -5.35 1.19
CA SER A 60 -13.09 -4.82 0.12
C SER A 60 -12.35 -3.55 0.53
N SER A 61 -12.96 -2.70 1.37
CA SER A 61 -12.34 -1.47 1.86
C SER A 61 -11.26 -1.69 2.91
N ALA A 62 -11.23 -2.87 3.55
CA ALA A 62 -10.17 -3.23 4.48
C ALA A 62 -8.89 -3.73 3.77
N VAL A 63 -9.01 -4.25 2.54
CA VAL A 63 -7.89 -4.90 1.80
C VAL A 63 -7.53 -4.24 0.47
N GLU A 64 -8.24 -3.19 0.05
CA GLU A 64 -7.84 -2.38 -1.08
C GLU A 64 -6.43 -1.80 -0.86
N GLY A 65 -5.65 -1.61 -1.93
CA GLY A 65 -4.21 -1.36 -1.84
C GLY A 65 -3.34 -2.62 -1.63
N ILE A 66 -3.89 -3.74 -1.16
CA ILE A 66 -3.19 -5.04 -1.08
C ILE A 66 -3.66 -5.98 -2.18
N ALA A 67 -4.98 -6.18 -2.26
CA ALA A 67 -5.60 -7.19 -3.13
C ALA A 67 -5.38 -6.90 -4.63
N GLY A 68 -5.47 -5.63 -5.03
CA GLY A 68 -5.49 -5.21 -6.44
C GLY A 68 -4.14 -4.95 -7.09
N LYS A 69 -3.01 -5.21 -6.42
CA LYS A 69 -1.67 -4.95 -6.98
C LYS A 69 -1.43 -5.77 -8.24
N VAL A 70 -0.81 -5.16 -9.25
CA VAL A 70 -0.55 -5.74 -10.57
C VAL A 70 0.82 -6.43 -10.68
N TYR A 71 1.58 -6.52 -9.59
CA TYR A 71 2.85 -7.25 -9.57
C TYR A 71 2.61 -8.75 -9.80
N ALA A 72 3.33 -9.32 -10.76
CA ALA A 72 3.27 -10.70 -11.20
C ALA A 72 3.93 -11.67 -10.19
N ILE A 73 3.44 -11.71 -8.96
CA ILE A 73 3.82 -12.69 -7.94
C ILE A 73 2.89 -13.91 -8.09
N PRO A 74 3.41 -15.12 -8.40
CA PRO A 74 2.58 -16.26 -8.81
C PRO A 74 1.56 -16.73 -7.78
N ASN A 75 1.94 -16.80 -6.50
CA ASN A 75 1.08 -17.29 -5.43
C ASN A 75 0.71 -16.15 -4.48
N ARG A 76 -0.57 -15.80 -4.38
CA ARG A 76 -1.02 -14.67 -3.55
C ARG A 76 -2.19 -15.05 -2.68
N ARG A 77 -2.08 -14.72 -1.39
CA ARG A 77 -3.18 -14.76 -0.43
C ARG A 77 -3.33 -13.38 0.19
N VAL A 78 -4.54 -12.83 0.08
CA VAL A 78 -4.92 -11.60 0.77
C VAL A 78 -6.10 -11.89 1.66
N GLY A 79 -6.01 -11.51 2.93
CA GLY A 79 -7.03 -11.78 3.93
C GLY A 79 -7.27 -10.60 4.85
N GLN A 80 -8.30 -10.77 5.68
CA GLN A 80 -8.66 -9.82 6.72
C GLN A 80 -8.89 -10.57 8.03
N VAL A 81 -8.36 -10.02 9.12
CA VAL A 81 -8.82 -10.32 10.48
C VAL A 81 -9.65 -9.14 10.94
N HIS A 82 -10.97 -9.34 11.00
CA HIS A 82 -11.90 -8.29 11.41
C HIS A 82 -11.73 -7.97 12.90
N VAL A 83 -11.57 -6.70 13.22
CA VAL A 83 -11.57 -6.16 14.58
C VAL A 83 -12.39 -4.88 14.56
N ASP A 84 -13.42 -4.79 15.40
CA ASP A 84 -14.28 -3.63 15.46
C ASP A 84 -13.50 -2.40 15.95
N ASP A 85 -13.58 -1.30 15.21
CA ASP A 85 -13.00 -0.04 15.65
C ASP A 85 -13.84 0.58 16.78
N PRO A 86 -13.24 1.04 17.89
CA PRO A 86 -13.98 1.69 18.97
C PRO A 86 -14.60 3.04 18.54
N ALA A 87 -14.01 3.72 17.55
CA ALA A 87 -14.56 4.94 16.99
C ALA A 87 -15.44 4.63 15.75
N ILE A 88 -16.28 5.60 15.37
CA ILE A 88 -16.99 5.50 14.10
C ILE A 88 -16.01 5.83 12.98
N ILE A 89 -15.67 4.82 12.19
CA ILE A 89 -14.80 4.96 11.02
C ILE A 89 -15.59 5.30 9.76
N GLY A 90 -14.94 5.86 8.75
CA GLY A 90 -15.61 6.23 7.50
C GLY A 90 -14.69 6.40 6.31
N PHE A 91 -15.28 6.82 5.19
CA PHE A 91 -14.59 6.96 3.91
C PHE A 91 -13.77 8.25 3.89
N TRP A 92 -12.46 8.11 3.94
CA TRP A 92 -11.53 9.19 3.66
C TRP A 92 -10.99 9.09 2.23
N ARG A 93 -10.35 10.15 1.73
CA ARG A 93 -9.72 10.12 0.40
C ARG A 93 -8.76 8.93 0.30
N SER A 94 -8.89 8.17 -0.80
CA SER A 94 -8.13 6.92 -1.04
C SER A 94 -8.45 5.80 -0.05
N VAL A 95 -9.55 5.89 0.71
CA VAL A 95 -10.12 4.87 1.61
C VAL A 95 -9.02 3.99 2.25
N GLY A 96 -8.96 2.68 1.95
CA GLY A 96 -7.92 1.77 2.41
C GLY A 96 -6.59 1.88 1.67
N HIS A 97 -6.59 2.27 0.38
CA HIS A 97 -5.38 2.43 -0.44
C HIS A 97 -4.33 3.31 0.24
N SER A 98 -4.74 4.45 0.79
CA SER A 98 -3.84 5.38 1.48
C SER A 98 -3.04 4.79 2.66
N ILE A 99 -3.51 3.70 3.26
CA ILE A 99 -2.81 3.04 4.38
C ILE A 99 -2.13 1.77 3.88
N ASN A 100 -2.89 0.95 3.17
CA ASN A 100 -2.46 -0.36 2.71
C ASN A 100 -1.39 -0.31 1.63
N ASP A 101 -1.43 0.68 0.72
CA ASP A 101 -0.36 0.85 -0.28
C ASP A 101 0.97 1.19 0.39
N PHE A 102 0.97 1.99 1.46
CA PHE A 102 2.18 2.28 2.23
C PHE A 102 2.75 1.01 2.86
N PHE A 103 1.91 0.18 3.51
CA PHE A 103 2.37 -1.09 4.09
C PHE A 103 2.90 -2.05 3.03
N TYR A 104 2.17 -2.20 1.93
CA TYR A 104 2.54 -3.10 0.84
C TYR A 104 3.86 -2.70 0.20
N GLU A 105 4.02 -1.42 -0.16
CA GLU A 105 5.23 -0.96 -0.86
C GLU A 105 6.46 -0.90 0.06
N THR A 106 6.25 -0.64 1.35
CA THR A 106 7.34 -0.76 2.35
C THR A 106 7.79 -2.23 2.47
N PHE A 107 6.84 -3.16 2.61
CA PHE A 107 7.15 -4.58 2.66
C PHE A 107 7.76 -5.08 1.34
N PHE A 108 7.36 -4.51 0.21
CA PHE A 108 7.98 -4.81 -1.08
C PHE A 108 9.46 -4.44 -1.09
N ASP A 109 9.84 -3.29 -0.55
CA ASP A 109 11.24 -2.88 -0.45
C ASP A 109 12.02 -3.80 0.50
N GLU A 110 11.42 -4.24 1.63
CA GLU A 110 12.01 -5.25 2.52
C GLU A 110 12.21 -6.60 1.81
N MET A 111 11.22 -7.03 1.02
CA MET A 111 11.27 -8.24 0.22
C MET A 111 12.38 -8.17 -0.84
N ALA A 112 12.55 -7.01 -1.50
CA ALA A 112 13.63 -6.77 -2.45
C ALA A 112 15.00 -6.80 -1.76
N ASP A 113 15.14 -6.15 -0.60
CA ASP A 113 16.37 -6.14 0.19
C ASP A 113 16.73 -7.57 0.64
N ALA A 114 15.75 -8.36 1.12
CA ALA A 114 15.95 -9.76 1.53
C ALA A 114 16.35 -10.68 0.36
N GLY A 115 15.83 -10.44 -0.83
CA GLY A 115 16.21 -11.14 -2.07
C GLY A 115 17.46 -10.59 -2.75
N GLN A 116 18.13 -9.60 -2.13
CA GLN A 116 19.29 -8.89 -2.70
C GLN A 116 19.02 -8.28 -4.09
N GLN A 117 17.77 -7.93 -4.37
CA GLN A 117 17.35 -7.27 -5.60
C GLN A 117 17.41 -5.75 -5.45
N ASP A 118 17.48 -5.03 -6.57
CA ASP A 118 17.14 -3.61 -6.58
C ASP A 118 15.61 -3.44 -6.61
N PRO A 119 15.03 -2.64 -5.70
CA PRO A 119 13.57 -2.53 -5.59
C PRO A 119 12.89 -1.87 -6.81
N TYR A 120 13.60 -1.04 -7.57
CA TYR A 120 13.06 -0.45 -8.80
C TYR A 120 13.06 -1.48 -9.93
N GLU A 121 14.18 -2.19 -10.12
CA GLU A 121 14.29 -3.25 -11.13
C GLU A 121 13.33 -4.42 -10.85
N LEU A 122 13.15 -4.77 -9.57
CA LEU A 122 12.18 -5.80 -9.18
C LEU A 122 10.75 -5.38 -9.53
N ARG A 123 10.37 -4.11 -9.32
CA ARG A 123 9.05 -3.60 -9.74
C ARG A 123 8.90 -3.69 -11.25
N LEU A 124 9.88 -3.23 -12.04
CA LEU A 124 9.82 -3.33 -13.49
C LEU A 124 9.65 -4.78 -13.97
N ARG A 125 10.42 -5.72 -13.39
CA ARG A 125 10.32 -7.14 -13.69
C ARG A 125 8.93 -7.69 -13.40
N LEU A 126 8.37 -7.37 -12.22
CA LEU A 126 7.04 -7.83 -11.83
C LEU A 126 5.89 -7.10 -12.55
N LEU A 127 6.17 -5.99 -13.24
CA LEU A 127 5.21 -5.24 -14.06
C LEU A 127 5.34 -5.55 -15.56
N ALA A 128 6.10 -6.59 -15.96
CA ALA A 128 6.34 -6.93 -17.35
C ALA A 128 5.05 -7.11 -18.17
N ASP A 129 4.02 -7.72 -17.58
CA ASP A 129 2.70 -7.95 -18.21
C ASP A 129 1.76 -6.74 -18.13
N SER A 130 2.25 -5.60 -17.64
CA SER A 130 1.47 -4.40 -17.45
C SER A 130 2.16 -3.17 -18.08
N PRO A 131 2.10 -3.02 -19.42
CA PRO A 131 2.81 -1.97 -20.17
C PRO A 131 2.52 -0.55 -19.68
N ARG A 132 1.29 -0.28 -19.22
CA ARG A 132 0.91 1.04 -18.69
C ARG A 132 1.68 1.38 -17.41
N HIS A 133 1.80 0.43 -16.48
CA HIS A 133 2.43 0.67 -15.18
C HIS A 133 3.96 0.68 -15.29
N SER A 134 4.55 -0.19 -16.10
CA SER A 134 5.99 -0.17 -16.37
C SER A 134 6.40 1.13 -17.08
N ASN A 135 5.63 1.59 -18.09
CA ASN A 135 5.88 2.87 -18.73
C ASN A 135 5.76 4.04 -17.74
N LEU A 136 4.73 4.05 -16.88
CA LEU A 136 4.60 5.08 -15.84
C LEU A 136 5.83 5.12 -14.93
N LEU A 137 6.29 3.95 -14.46
CA LEU A 137 7.44 3.85 -13.57
C LEU A 137 8.73 4.35 -14.25
N GLN A 138 8.97 3.95 -15.49
CA GLN A 138 10.13 4.40 -16.26
C GLN A 138 10.07 5.90 -16.55
N ALA A 139 8.92 6.42 -16.98
CA ALA A 139 8.75 7.84 -17.26
C ALA A 139 8.99 8.70 -16.01
N VAL A 140 8.50 8.27 -14.84
CA VAL A 140 8.75 8.98 -13.58
C VAL A 140 10.23 8.92 -13.20
N ALA A 141 10.90 7.79 -13.41
CA ALA A 141 12.34 7.69 -13.18
C ALA A 141 13.11 8.66 -14.08
N ASP A 142 12.81 8.68 -15.37
CA ASP A 142 13.48 9.54 -16.35
C ASP A 142 13.26 11.02 -16.05
N LEU A 143 12.01 11.44 -15.79
CA LEU A 143 11.66 12.80 -15.40
C LEU A 143 12.30 13.23 -14.07
N SER A 144 12.54 12.27 -13.18
CA SER A 144 13.22 12.53 -11.91
C SER A 144 14.74 12.62 -12.06
N GLY A 145 15.30 12.41 -13.26
CA GLY A 145 16.74 12.37 -13.54
C GLY A 145 17.37 10.98 -13.32
N GLY A 146 16.63 9.91 -13.61
CA GLY A 146 16.99 8.50 -13.48
C GLY A 146 16.62 7.85 -12.14
N TRP A 147 16.77 6.53 -12.03
CA TRP A 147 16.77 5.84 -10.73
C TRP A 147 18.18 5.82 -10.13
N LYS A 148 18.28 5.98 -8.80
CA LYS A 148 19.52 5.76 -8.03
C LYS A 148 19.15 5.15 -6.68
N ARG A 149 19.64 3.94 -6.40
CA ARG A 149 19.45 3.29 -5.11
C ARG A 149 20.24 4.01 -4.02
N GLY A 150 19.55 4.36 -2.93
CA GLY A 150 20.16 4.94 -1.75
C GLY A 150 20.54 6.43 -1.88
N PRO A 151 21.18 6.99 -0.84
CA PRO A 151 21.62 8.38 -0.85
C PRO A 151 22.71 8.63 -1.90
N PHE A 152 22.66 9.76 -2.60
CA PHE A 152 23.66 10.19 -3.57
C PHE A 152 23.98 11.69 -3.42
N ALA A 153 25.17 12.08 -3.87
CA ALA A 153 25.55 13.48 -4.00
C ALA A 153 24.98 14.04 -5.31
N ALA A 154 24.22 15.13 -5.21
CA ALA A 154 23.75 15.89 -6.37
C ALA A 154 24.83 16.87 -6.85
N GLU A 155 24.67 17.39 -8.07
CA GLU A 155 25.63 18.31 -8.70
C GLU A 155 25.81 19.62 -7.93
N ASP A 156 24.80 20.03 -7.17
CA ASP A 156 24.82 21.19 -6.28
C ASP A 156 25.51 20.92 -4.92
N GLY A 157 26.07 19.72 -4.73
CA GLY A 157 26.70 19.28 -3.49
C GLY A 157 25.73 18.81 -2.40
N SER A 158 24.42 18.87 -2.61
CA SER A 158 23.42 18.39 -1.65
C SER A 158 23.35 16.85 -1.63
N ARG A 159 23.03 16.26 -0.47
CA ARG A 159 22.76 14.82 -0.34
C ARG A 159 21.27 14.57 -0.57
N ARG A 160 20.94 13.76 -1.57
CA ARG A 160 19.55 13.43 -1.96
C ARG A 160 19.34 11.92 -1.92
N ALA A 161 18.09 11.49 -1.88
CA ALA A 161 17.69 10.09 -2.04
C ALA A 161 16.44 10.00 -2.92
N ARG A 162 16.27 8.88 -3.63
CA ARG A 162 15.06 8.57 -4.39
C ARG A 162 14.45 7.30 -3.79
N GLY A 163 13.14 7.33 -3.55
CA GLY A 163 12.39 6.20 -3.01
C GLY A 163 11.15 5.95 -3.84
N GLY A 164 10.82 4.67 -4.08
CA GLY A 164 9.55 4.27 -4.69
C GLY A 164 8.40 4.30 -3.68
N CYS A 165 8.67 3.91 -2.43
CA CYS A 165 7.91 4.18 -1.22
C CYS A 165 8.70 3.56 -0.05
N ARG A 166 9.57 4.34 0.60
CA ARG A 166 10.41 3.87 1.74
C ARG A 166 10.14 4.78 2.94
N PRO A 167 10.04 4.25 4.17
CA PRO A 167 10.06 5.09 5.38
C PRO A 167 11.36 5.90 5.49
#